data_AF-A0A968RTE0-F1
#
_entry.id   AF-A0A968RTE0-F1
#
_cell.length_a   1.000
_cell.length_b   1.000
_cell.length_c   1.000
_cell.angle_alpha   90.00
_cell.angle_beta   90.00
_cell.angle_gamma   90.00
#
_symmetry.space_group_name_H-M   'P 1'
#
loop_
_entity.id
_entity.type
_entity.pdbx_description
1 polymer ?
#
loop_
_entity_poly.entity_id
_entity_poly.type
_entity_poly.pdbx_seq_one_letter_code
_entity_poly.pdbx_strand_id
1 'polypeptide(L)' 'MKIVFATNNPNKVREINQILGNDFKIVGLKEIGCLEDIPETQPTIEGNALQKARYVREHYQVDCFAEDTGLEIDAL' A
#
# COMPACT_ATOMS: atom_id res chain seq x y z
N MET A 1 -12.60 6.34 -10.51
CA MET A 1 -11.32 7.06 -10.22
C MET A 1 -10.19 6.05 -10.03
N LYS A 2 -8.93 6.33 -10.39
CA LYS A 2 -7.79 5.40 -10.20
C LYS A 2 -7.07 5.74 -8.90
N ILE A 3 -6.86 4.75 -8.03
CA ILE A 3 -6.11 4.90 -6.77
C ILE A 3 -5.07 3.79 -6.68
N VAL A 4 -3.85 4.13 -6.27
CA VAL A 4 -2.78 3.16 -6.07
C VAL A 4 -2.83 2.60 -4.65
N PHE A 5 -2.87 1.28 -4.54
CA PHE A 5 -2.58 0.59 -3.29
C PHE A 5 -1.08 0.31 -3.25
N ALA A 6 -0.38 0.92 -2.30
CA ALA A 6 1.06 0.77 -2.07
C ALA A 6 1.40 -0.61 -1.47
N THR A 7 1.07 -1.67 -2.20
CA THR A 7 1.35 -3.06 -1.86
C THR A 7 1.91 -3.82 -3.06
N ASN A 8 2.83 -4.75 -2.78
CA ASN A 8 3.33 -5.71 -3.75
C ASN A 8 2.48 -7.00 -3.82
N ASN A 9 1.45 -7.14 -2.97
CA ASN A 9 0.60 -8.32 -2.94
C ASN A 9 -0.61 -8.17 -3.91
N PRO A 10 -0.66 -8.92 -5.02
CA PRO A 10 -1.76 -8.82 -5.99
C PRO A 10 -3.10 -9.32 -5.43
N ASN A 11 -3.10 -10.19 -4.42
CA ASN A 11 -4.34 -10.68 -3.81
C ASN A 11 -5.05 -9.56 -3.03
N LYS A 12 -4.29 -8.72 -2.30
CA LYS A 12 -4.83 -7.54 -1.60
C LYS A 12 -5.49 -6.56 -2.59
N VAL A 13 -4.84 -6.30 -3.73
CA VAL A 13 -5.43 -5.46 -4.79
C VAL A 13 -6.73 -6.06 -5.32
N ARG A 14 -6.77 -7.38 -5.55
CA ARG A 14 -7.98 -8.07 -6.00
C ARG A 14 -9.11 -7.97 -4.98
N GLU A 15 -8.83 -8.20 -3.70
CA GLU A 15 -9.81 -8.14 -2.61
C GLU A 15 -10.45 -6.74 -2.51
N ILE A 16 -9.65 -5.68 -2.51
CA ILE A 16 -10.19 -4.32 -2.44
C ILE A 16 -11.00 -3.96 -3.69
N ASN A 17 -10.58 -4.37 -4.90
CA ASN A 17 -11.39 -4.17 -6.11
C ASN A 17 -12.74 -4.90 -6.02
N GLN A 18 -12.81 -6.07 -5.39
CA GLN A 18 -14.08 -6.79 -5.18
C GLN A 18 -15.00 -6.06 -4.20
N ILE A 19 -14.45 -5.41 -3.17
CA ILE A 19 -15.20 -4.66 -2.16
C ILE A 19 -15.73 -3.33 -2.72
N LEU A 20 -14.89 -2.58 -3.43
CA LEU A 20 -15.22 -1.24 -3.93
C LEU A 20 -15.98 -1.25 -5.26
N GLY A 21 -16.06 -2.40 -5.94
CA GLY A 21 -16.77 -2.53 -7.20
C GLY A 21 -16.20 -1.62 -8.30
N ASN A 22 -17.08 -0.92 -9.02
CA ASN A 22 -16.72 -0.15 -10.22
C ASN A 22 -16.45 1.35 -9.96
N ASP A 23 -16.66 1.84 -8.75
CA ASP A 23 -16.48 3.27 -8.43
C ASP A 23 -15.00 3.67 -8.45
N PHE A 24 -14.13 2.74 -8.05
CA PHE A 24 -12.69 2.90 -8.00
C PHE A 24 -11.98 1.78 -8.74
N LYS A 25 -10.93 2.14 -9.47
CA LYS A 25 -9.96 1.17 -10.02
C LYS A 25 -8.75 1.17 -9.11
N ILE A 26 -8.57 0.10 -8.35
CA ILE A 26 -7.43 -0.07 -7.45
C ILE A 26 -6.31 -0.80 -8.18
N VAL A 27 -5.10 -0.25 -8.11
CA VAL A 27 -3.92 -0.80 -8.79
C VAL A 27 -2.76 -0.97 -7.81
N GLY A 28 -1.86 -1.92 -8.06
CA GLY A 28 -0.67 -2.12 -7.23
C GLY A 28 0.54 -1.30 -7.68
N LEU A 29 1.64 -1.42 -6.92
CA LEU A 29 2.92 -0.74 -7.17
C LEU A 29 3.50 -1.03 -8.58
N LYS A 30 3.36 -2.26 -9.06
CA LYS A 30 3.84 -2.65 -10.40
C LYS A 30 3.21 -1.82 -11.54
N GLU A 31 1.97 -1.36 -11.39
CA GLU A 31 1.28 -0.60 -12.44
C GLU A 31 1.80 0.85 -12.55
N ILE A 32 2.45 1.37 -11.51
CA ILE A 32 3.11 2.68 -11.53
C ILE A 32 4.63 2.58 -11.79
N GLY A 33 5.14 1.38 -12.08
CA GLY A 33 6.57 1.16 -12.32
C GLY A 33 7.41 1.13 -11.04
N CYS A 34 6.79 1.01 -9.87
CA CYS A 34 7.50 0.79 -8.61
C CYS A 34 7.86 -0.70 -8.50
N LEU A 35 9.14 -1.01 -8.71
CA LEU A 35 9.71 -2.36 -8.67
C LEU A 35 10.71 -2.55 -7.52
N GLU A 36 11.01 -1.49 -6.80
CA GLU A 36 11.86 -1.50 -5.63
C GLU A 36 11.07 -1.82 -4.37
N ASP A 37 11.78 -2.27 -3.34
CA ASP A 37 11.20 -2.45 -2.02
C ASP A 37 11.09 -1.08 -1.33
N ILE A 38 9.89 -0.76 -0.88
CA ILE A 38 9.63 0.49 -0.17
C ILE A 38 10.16 0.36 1.26
N PRO A 39 10.89 1.35 1.80
CA PRO A 39 11.39 1.29 3.16
C PRO A 39 10.27 1.16 4.20
N GLU A 40 10.45 0.24 5.16
CA GLU A 40 9.61 0.04 6.34
C GLU A 40 10.50 0.15 7.59
N THR A 41 10.78 1.39 8.01
CA THR A 41 11.76 1.70 9.06
C THR A 41 11.13 2.30 10.31
N GLN A 42 9.81 2.33 10.38
CA GLN A 42 9.09 2.87 11.52
C GLN A 42 8.89 1.80 12.60
N PRO A 43 8.81 2.20 13.89
CA PRO A 43 8.63 1.26 14.99
C PRO A 43 7.20 0.73 15.12
N THR A 44 6.24 1.26 14.34
CA THR A 44 4.82 0.89 14.43
C THR A 44 4.28 0.52 13.06
N ILE A 45 3.29 -0.37 13.05
CA ILE A 45 2.53 -0.78 11.85
C ILE A 45 1.92 0.46 11.16
N GLU A 46 1.29 1.36 11.94
CA GLU A 46 0.75 2.61 11.42
C GLU A 46 1.84 3.51 10.78
N GLY A 47 3.02 3.55 11.39
CA GLY A 47 4.16 4.31 10.87
C GLY A 47 4.64 3.78 9.53
N ASN A 48 4.77 2.46 9.38
CA ASN A 48 5.17 1.82 8.13
C ASN A 48 4.11 2.00 7.05
N ALA A 49 2.82 1.90 7.38
CA ALA A 49 1.74 2.19 6.44
C ALA A 49 1.84 3.65 5.93
N LEU A 50 2.02 4.62 6.83
CA LEU A 50 2.18 6.02 6.46
C LEU A 50 3.45 6.26 5.62
N GLN A 51 4.57 5.64 5.98
CA GLN A 51 5.84 5.72 5.25
C GLN A 51 5.66 5.22 3.81
N LYS A 52 4.99 4.07 3.63
CA LYS A 52 4.70 3.52 2.31
C LYS A 52 3.88 4.46 1.45
N ALA A 53 2.78 4.99 1.97
CA ALA A 53 1.92 5.92 1.25
C ALA A 53 2.68 7.21 0.86
N ARG A 54 3.47 7.77 1.78
CA ARG A 54 4.28 8.98 1.51
C ARG A 54 5.33 8.73 0.45
N TYR A 55 6.06 7.63 0.54
CA TYR A 55 7.05 7.24 -0.46
C TYR A 55 6.43 7.19 -1.87
N VAL A 56 5.29 6.49 -2.01
CA VAL A 56 4.59 6.41 -3.29
C VAL A 56 4.14 7.79 -3.79
N ARG A 57 3.60 8.63 -2.90
CA ARG A 57 3.18 9.99 -3.26
C ARG A 57 4.35 10.85 -3.74
N GLU A 58 5.47 10.81 -3.02
CA GLU A 58 6.64 11.65 -3.30
C GLU A 58 7.33 11.24 -4.60
N HIS A 59 7.49 9.93 -4.84
CA HIS A 59 8.24 9.40 -5.98
C HIS A 59 7.41 9.31 -7.27
N TYR A 60 6.11 9.03 -7.18
CA TYR A 60 5.26 8.76 -8.35
C TYR A 60 4.14 9.78 -8.56
N GLN A 61 3.91 10.70 -7.61
CA GLN A 61 2.93 11.81 -7.74
C GLN A 61 1.50 11.33 -8.04
N VAL A 62 1.08 10.23 -7.41
CA VAL A 62 -0.23 9.60 -7.57
C VAL A 62 -1.05 9.65 -6.28
N ASP A 63 -2.38 9.57 -6.41
CA ASP A 63 -3.25 9.33 -5.26
C ASP A 63 -3.13 7.86 -4.84
N CYS A 64 -2.82 7.64 -3.56
CA CYS A 64 -2.54 6.32 -3.05
C CYS A 64 -2.97 6.15 -1.59
N PHE A 65 -3.07 4.88 -1.19
CA PHE A 65 -3.18 4.45 0.20
C PHE A 65 -2.26 3.25 0.42
N ALA A 66 -1.96 2.95 1.67
CA ALA A 66 -1.14 1.83 2.07
C ALA A 66 -1.77 1.12 3.26
N GLU A 67 -1.36 -0.12 3.48
CA GLU A 67 -1.60 -0.82 4.72
C GLU A 67 -0.29 -1.47 5.17
N ASP A 68 -0.22 -1.73 6.46
CA ASP A 68 0.80 -2.61 7.02
C ASP A 68 0.14 -3.57 7.99
N THR A 69 0.72 -4.76 8.13
CA THR A 69 0.17 -5.83 8.97
C THR A 69 1.31 -6.54 9.67
N GLY A 70 1.15 -6.79 10.96
CA GLY A 70 2.13 -7.49 11.78
C GLY A 70 1.45 -8.39 12.80
N LEU A 71 2.24 -9.16 13.53
CA LEU A 71 1.82 -9.92 14.69
C LEU A 71 2.43 -9.27 15.92
N GLU A 72 1.59 -8.88 16.86
CA GLU A 72 2.00 -8.27 18.13
C GLU A 72 1.81 -9.31 19.25
N ILE A 73 2.89 -9.59 19.99
CA ILE A 73 2.87 -10.49 21.13
C ILE A 73 3.58 -9.77 22.26
N ASP A 74 2.83 -9.33 23.28
CA ASP A 74 3.35 -8.52 24.40
C ASP A 74 4.55 -9.16 25.14
N ALA A 75 4.70 -10.49 25.02
CA ALA A 75 5.74 -11.27 25.67
C ALA A 75 7.00 -11.52 24.82
N LEU A 76 7.00 -11.16 23.53
CA LEU A 76 8.12 -11.31 22.59
C LEU A 76 8.69 -9.95 22.19
#